data_AF-A0A6N3C9W6-F1
#
_entry.id   AF-A0A6N3C9W6-F1
#
_cell.length_a   1.000
_cell.length_b   1.000
_cell.length_c   1.000
_cell.angle_alpha   90.00
_cell.angle_beta   90.00
_cell.angle_gamma   90.00
#
_symmetry.space_group_name_H-M   'P 1'
#
loop_
_entity.id
_entity.type
_entity.pdbx_description
1 polymer ?
#
loop_
_entity_poly.entity_id
_entity_poly.type
_entity_poly.pdbx_seq_one_letter_code
_entity_poly.pdbx_strand_id
1 'polypeptide(L)'
;MRSMKENYSIISEQVKLIRENVDYLCQQQEAQTILITSGESGTGKSTVSANLAVAYAQKGNRILLIDADLRKPTQHYLFSQEMHVGLSNYIRRDISIESCIQQVILEDCEFSIITSGAIMPNPNDLLASSKMTAAL
;
A
#
# COMPACT_ATOMS: atom_id res chain seq x y z
N MET A 1 18.30 9.29 -11.00
CA MET A 1 17.78 7.94 -10.68
C MET A 1 18.91 6.95 -10.84
N ARG A 2 19.51 6.53 -9.72
CA ARG A 2 20.65 5.60 -9.72
C ARG A 2 20.09 4.18 -9.85
N SER A 3 20.12 3.67 -11.08
CA SER A 3 20.13 2.25 -11.47
C SER A 3 19.59 1.25 -10.44
N MET A 4 18.34 0.80 -10.61
CA MET A 4 17.74 -0.39 -10.00
C MET A 4 18.37 -1.69 -10.56
N LYS A 5 19.70 -1.80 -10.55
CA LYS A 5 20.46 -3.01 -10.92
C LYS A 5 21.00 -3.71 -9.68
N GLU A 6 20.12 -4.11 -8.77
CA GLU A 6 20.45 -5.12 -7.76
C GLU A 6 19.33 -6.17 -7.72
N ASN A 7 19.33 -7.06 -8.71
CA ASN A 7 18.46 -8.25 -8.73
C ASN A 7 18.82 -9.30 -7.66
N TYR A 8 19.65 -8.97 -6.66
CA TYR A 8 20.02 -9.81 -5.50
C TYR A 8 20.47 -8.95 -4.30
N SER A 9 19.68 -7.97 -3.86
CA SER A 9 19.99 -7.24 -2.62
C SER A 9 19.58 -8.06 -1.39
N ILE A 10 20.32 -7.93 -0.28
CA ILE A 10 19.94 -8.54 1.01
C ILE A 10 18.51 -8.15 1.38
N ILE A 11 18.11 -6.90 1.09
CA ILE A 11 16.78 -6.38 1.36
C ILE A 11 15.71 -7.16 0.56
N SER A 12 15.97 -7.45 -0.71
CA SER A 12 15.03 -8.21 -1.54
C SER A 12 14.78 -9.63 -1.02
N GLU A 13 15.82 -10.31 -0.51
CA GLU A 13 15.68 -11.63 0.11
C GLU A 13 14.91 -11.56 1.43
N GLN A 14 15.15 -10.53 2.26
CA GLN A 14 14.37 -10.33 3.49
C GLN A 14 12.88 -10.08 3.20
N VAL A 15 12.56 -9.29 2.17
CA VAL A 15 11.18 -9.05 1.75
C VAL A 15 10.51 -10.33 1.25
N LYS A 16 11.22 -11.18 0.50
CA LYS A 16 10.71 -12.50 0.07
C LYS A 16 10.36 -13.39 1.26
N LEU A 17 11.24 -13.44 2.27
CA LEU A 17 11.00 -14.20 3.50
C LEU A 17 9.78 -13.68 4.27
N ILE A 18 9.62 -12.35 4.36
CA ILE A 18 8.42 -11.76 4.98
C ILE A 18 7.17 -12.17 4.19
N ARG A 19 7.19 -12.04 2.86
CA ARG A 19 6.07 -12.41 1.99
C ARG A 19 5.64 -13.87 2.19
N GLU A 20 6.59 -14.80 2.20
CA GLU A 20 6.31 -16.23 2.37
C GLU A 20 5.67 -16.55 3.74
N ASN A 21 6.15 -15.93 4.81
CA ASN A 21 5.55 -16.08 6.14
C ASN A 21 4.15 -15.47 6.21
N VAL A 22 3.95 -14.30 5.58
CA VAL A 22 2.64 -13.66 5.48
C VAL A 22 1.67 -14.52 4.67
N ASP A 23 2.10 -15.09 3.55
CA ASP A 23 1.28 -15.99 2.72
C ASP A 23 0.82 -17.22 3.50
N TYR A 24 1.74 -17.83 4.26
CA TYR A 24 1.41 -18.94 5.13
C TYR A 24 0.31 -18.58 6.14
N LEU A 25 0.43 -17.43 6.82
CA LEU A 25 -0.56 -16.97 7.79
C LEU A 25 -1.90 -16.62 7.12
N CYS A 26 -1.85 -15.96 5.96
CA CYS A 26 -3.05 -15.55 5.23
C CYS A 26 -3.83 -16.75 4.71
N GLN A 27 -3.15 -17.82 4.26
CA GLN A 27 -3.80 -19.07 3.87
C GLN A 27 -4.52 -19.75 5.03
N GLN A 28 -3.94 -19.75 6.24
CA GLN A 28 -4.59 -20.34 7.42
C GLN A 28 -5.83 -19.56 7.87
N GLN A 29 -5.88 -18.27 7.61
CA GLN A 29 -6.97 -17.38 8.04
C GLN A 29 -7.92 -17.00 6.91
N GLU A 30 -7.71 -17.53 5.70
CA GLU A 30 -8.38 -17.11 4.47
C GLU A 30 -8.36 -15.57 4.27
N ALA A 31 -7.29 -14.93 4.73
CA ALA A 31 -7.15 -13.49 4.72
C ALA A 31 -6.68 -12.99 3.34
N GLN A 32 -7.36 -11.97 2.81
CA GLN A 32 -6.99 -11.30 1.57
C GLN A 32 -6.43 -9.88 1.79
N THR A 33 -6.56 -9.38 3.02
CA THR A 33 -6.21 -8.01 3.41
C THR A 33 -5.27 -8.02 4.61
N ILE A 34 -4.18 -7.27 4.51
CA ILE A 34 -3.13 -7.20 5.54
C ILE A 34 -2.93 -5.74 5.95
N LEU A 35 -2.98 -5.48 7.26
CA LEU A 35 -2.63 -4.18 7.83
C LEU A 35 -1.16 -4.16 8.25
N ILE A 36 -0.40 -3.19 7.74
CA ILE A 36 0.99 -2.94 8.18
C ILE A 36 1.02 -1.67 9.03
N THR A 37 1.41 -1.83 10.30
CA THR A 37 1.47 -0.73 11.28
C THR A 37 2.69 -0.86 12.18
N SER A 38 2.99 0.18 12.95
CA SER A 38 4.09 0.21 13.91
C SER A 38 3.73 1.08 15.12
N GLY A 39 4.36 0.82 16.26
CA GLY A 39 4.17 1.63 17.48
C GLY A 39 4.75 3.04 17.37
N GLU A 40 5.71 3.26 16.47
CA GLU A 40 6.41 4.54 16.32
C GLU A 40 6.47 5.00 14.86
N SER A 41 6.63 6.31 14.66
CA SER A 41 6.87 6.92 13.34
C SER A 41 8.32 6.72 12.91
N GLY A 42 8.56 6.56 11.61
CA GLY A 42 9.93 6.46 11.05
C GLY A 42 10.56 5.07 11.12
N THR A 43 9.79 4.04 11.48
CA THR A 43 10.24 2.64 11.61
C THR A 43 10.31 1.86 10.30
N GLY A 44 9.96 2.49 9.17
CA GLY A 44 10.01 1.85 7.84
C GLY A 44 8.74 1.12 7.39
N LYS A 45 7.62 1.21 8.13
CA LYS A 45 6.31 0.63 7.74
C LYS A 45 5.91 0.89 6.27
N SER A 46 6.11 2.11 5.78
CA SER A 46 5.79 2.49 4.41
C SER A 46 6.72 1.81 3.39
N THR A 47 8.00 1.69 3.74
CA THR A 47 9.00 0.99 2.92
C THR A 47 8.69 -0.50 2.84
N VAL A 48 8.34 -1.13 3.97
CA VAL A 48 7.99 -2.56 4.03
C VAL A 48 6.73 -2.83 3.20
N SER A 49 5.67 -2.03 3.37
CA SER A 49 4.44 -2.16 2.57
C SER A 49 4.67 -1.98 1.07
N ALA A 50 5.46 -0.97 0.68
CA ALA A 50 5.84 -0.74 -0.71
C ALA A 50 6.57 -1.95 -1.32
N ASN A 51 7.58 -2.47 -0.61
CA ASN A 51 8.38 -3.59 -1.12
C ASN A 51 7.58 -4.90 -1.15
N LEU A 52 6.68 -5.13 -0.20
CA LEU A 52 5.78 -6.28 -0.25
C LEU A 52 4.84 -6.21 -1.45
N ALA A 53 4.26 -5.04 -1.74
CA ALA A 53 3.42 -4.88 -2.92
C ALA A 53 4.17 -5.22 -4.22
N VAL A 54 5.41 -4.73 -4.36
CA VAL A 54 6.30 -5.07 -5.49
C VAL A 54 6.61 -6.57 -5.52
N ALA A 55 6.98 -7.17 -4.40
CA ALA A 55 7.36 -8.58 -4.32
C ALA A 55 6.19 -9.53 -4.64
N TYR A 56 4.96 -9.15 -4.30
CA TYR A 56 3.76 -9.86 -4.72
C TYR A 56 3.46 -9.64 -6.21
N ALA A 57 3.53 -8.40 -6.69
CA ALA A 57 3.31 -8.08 -8.10
C ALA A 57 4.28 -8.83 -9.03
N GLN A 58 5.56 -8.93 -8.66
CA GLN A 58 6.58 -9.70 -9.38
C GLN A 58 6.28 -11.21 -9.44
N LYS A 59 5.45 -11.74 -8.54
CA LYS A 59 4.96 -13.13 -8.57
C LYS A 59 3.69 -13.30 -9.40
N GLY A 60 3.17 -12.23 -9.99
CA GLY A 60 1.94 -12.23 -10.79
C GLY A 60 0.67 -12.12 -9.95
N ASN A 61 0.77 -11.83 -8.64
CA ASN A 61 -0.40 -11.57 -7.81
C ASN A 61 -1.04 -10.24 -8.19
N ARG A 62 -2.38 -10.19 -8.19
CA ARG A 62 -3.13 -8.93 -8.28
C ARG A 62 -3.11 -8.25 -6.93
N ILE A 63 -2.49 -7.08 -6.86
CA ILE A 63 -2.26 -6.36 -5.61
C ILE A 63 -2.83 -4.95 -5.70
N LEU A 64 -3.47 -4.54 -4.60
CA LEU A 64 -3.85 -3.17 -4.32
C LEU A 64 -3.13 -2.70 -3.06
N LEU A 65 -2.25 -1.72 -3.18
CA LEU A 65 -1.61 -1.04 -2.05
C LEU A 65 -2.44 0.18 -1.65
N ILE A 66 -2.86 0.27 -0.40
CA ILE A 66 -3.65 1.41 0.11
C ILE A 66 -2.83 2.18 1.15
N ASP A 67 -2.56 3.47 0.91
CA ASP A 67 -1.93 4.35 1.90
C ASP A 67 -2.97 4.90 2.88
N ALA A 68 -3.22 4.15 3.96
CA ALA A 68 -4.12 4.57 5.04
C ALA A 68 -3.50 5.55 6.05
N ASP A 69 -2.26 6.01 5.85
CA ASP A 69 -1.65 7.06 6.67
C ASP A 69 -2.10 8.45 6.22
N LEU A 70 -3.29 8.85 6.67
CA LEU A 70 -3.88 10.14 6.31
C LEU A 70 -3.21 11.35 6.98
N ARG A 71 -2.19 11.15 7.84
CA ARG A 71 -1.45 12.26 8.49
C ARG A 71 -0.13 12.57 7.78
N LYS A 72 0.64 11.53 7.46
CA LYS A 72 1.97 11.64 6.84
C LYS A 72 2.10 10.59 5.73
N PRO A 73 1.31 10.71 4.66
CA PRO A 73 1.32 9.74 3.57
C PRO A 73 2.66 9.74 2.85
N THR A 74 3.06 8.58 2.36
CA THR A 74 4.41 8.36 1.82
C THR A 74 4.42 7.53 0.55
N GLN A 75 3.39 6.73 0.28
CA GLN A 75 3.39 5.83 -0.87
C GLN A 75 3.41 6.59 -2.20
N HIS A 76 2.74 7.73 -2.26
CA HIS A 76 2.74 8.58 -3.45
C HIS A 76 4.15 9.08 -3.83
N TYR A 77 5.00 9.39 -2.85
CA TYR A 77 6.41 9.74 -3.10
C TYR A 77 7.23 8.53 -3.56
N LEU A 78 7.01 7.36 -2.96
CA LEU A 78 7.76 6.14 -3.29
C LEU A 78 7.49 5.67 -4.74
N PHE A 79 6.26 5.84 -5.22
CA PHE A 79 5.83 5.37 -6.54
C PHE A 79 5.59 6.49 -7.56
N SER A 80 5.94 7.73 -7.23
CA SER A 80 5.71 8.92 -8.08
C SER A 80 4.27 9.05 -8.57
N GLN A 81 3.31 8.81 -7.67
CA GLN A 81 1.87 8.85 -7.96
C GLN A 81 1.25 10.15 -7.47
N GLU A 82 0.06 10.45 -7.98
CA GLU A 82 -0.66 11.64 -7.58
C GLU A 82 -1.39 11.43 -6.25
N MET A 83 -1.29 12.41 -5.35
CA MET A 83 -1.90 12.33 -4.02
C MET A 83 -3.34 12.88 -3.99
N HIS A 84 -3.79 13.59 -5.03
CA HIS A 84 -4.95 14.49 -4.91
C HIS A 84 -6.32 13.77 -4.87
N VAL A 85 -6.43 12.58 -5.47
CA VAL A 85 -7.61 11.70 -5.39
C VAL A 85 -7.17 10.35 -4.80
N GLY A 86 -7.65 10.05 -3.60
CA GLY A 86 -7.30 8.82 -2.89
C GLY A 86 -8.29 8.47 -1.79
N LEU A 87 -7.81 7.74 -0.77
CA LEU A 87 -8.63 7.13 0.27
C LEU A 87 -9.50 8.15 1.01
N SER A 88 -8.94 9.29 1.44
CA SER A 88 -9.70 10.32 2.15
C SER A 88 -10.78 10.96 1.28
N ASN A 89 -10.56 11.03 -0.03
CA ASN A 89 -11.57 11.52 -0.97
C ASN A 89 -12.73 10.53 -1.08
N TYR A 90 -12.48 9.23 -1.22
CA TYR A 90 -13.53 8.20 -1.25
C TYR A 90 -14.36 8.18 0.04
N ILE A 91 -13.70 8.31 1.20
CA ILE A 91 -14.41 8.29 2.48
C ILE A 91 -15.25 9.58 2.65
N ARG A 92 -14.72 10.75 2.30
CA ARG A 92 -15.41 12.04 2.53
C ARG A 92 -16.37 12.47 1.44
N ARG A 93 -16.10 12.08 0.20
CA ARG A 93 -16.85 12.51 -0.99
C ARG A 93 -17.59 11.29 -1.53
N ASP A 94 -18.72 11.49 -2.17
CA ASP A 94 -19.39 10.43 -2.92
C ASP A 94 -18.72 10.24 -4.28
N ILE A 95 -17.45 9.84 -4.24
CA ILE A 95 -16.72 9.33 -5.40
C ILE A 95 -16.56 7.82 -5.25
N SER A 96 -16.47 7.10 -6.36
CA SER A 96 -16.31 5.66 -6.35
C SER A 96 -14.87 5.27 -5.97
N ILE A 97 -14.67 4.11 -5.35
CA ILE A 97 -13.33 3.65 -4.96
C ILE A 97 -12.44 3.43 -6.20
N GLU A 98 -13.05 3.01 -7.31
CA GLU A 98 -12.38 2.76 -8.58
C GLU A 98 -11.76 4.04 -9.15
N SER A 99 -12.39 5.20 -8.92
CA SER A 99 -11.83 6.49 -9.34
C SER A 99 -10.58 6.90 -8.56
N CYS A 100 -10.31 6.25 -7.44
CA CYS A 100 -9.11 6.47 -6.63
C CYS A 100 -7.96 5.52 -6.99
N ILE A 101 -8.22 4.48 -7.80
CA ILE A 101 -7.21 3.49 -8.16
C ILE A 101 -6.30 4.08 -9.24
N GLN A 102 -5.01 4.08 -8.94
CA GLN A 102 -3.94 4.40 -9.87
C GLN A 102 -3.13 3.13 -10.16
N GLN A 103 -2.48 3.09 -11.33
CA GLN A 103 -1.63 1.97 -11.72
C GLN A 103 -0.16 2.35 -11.53
N VAL A 104 0.57 1.52 -10.81
CA VAL A 104 2.03 1.59 -10.72
C VAL A 104 2.61 0.63 -11.75
N ILE A 105 3.46 1.15 -12.63
CA ILE A 105 4.16 0.37 -13.65
C ILE A 105 5.66 0.48 -13.35
N LEU A 106 6.27 -0.66 -13.05
CA LEU A 106 7.72 -0.81 -12.85
C LEU A 106 8.32 -1.61 -14.02
N GLU A 107 9.65 -1.77 -14.03
CA GLU A 107 10.33 -2.45 -15.15
C GLU A 107 9.88 -3.92 -15.33
N ASP A 108 9.54 -4.61 -14.24
CA ASP A 108 9.28 -6.06 -14.22
C ASP A 108 7.93 -6.46 -13.59
N CYS A 109 7.13 -5.49 -13.12
CA CYS A 109 5.81 -5.76 -12.57
C CYS A 109 4.89 -4.53 -12.62
N GLU A 110 3.61 -4.76 -12.36
CA GLU A 110 2.61 -3.73 -12.19
C GLU A 110 1.65 -4.08 -11.05
N PHE A 111 1.11 -3.06 -10.39
CA PHE A 111 0.09 -3.23 -9.36
C PHE A 111 -0.76 -1.97 -9.21
N SER A 112 -1.86 -2.10 -8.48
CA SER A 112 -2.77 -0.98 -8.20
C SER A 112 -2.42 -0.29 -6.90
N ILE A 113 -2.63 1.01 -6.82
CA ILE A 113 -2.42 1.81 -5.61
C ILE A 113 -3.57 2.79 -5.40
N ILE A 114 -3.99 2.94 -4.14
CA ILE A 114 -4.79 4.06 -3.68
C ILE A 114 -3.92 4.86 -2.72
N THR A 115 -3.60 6.10 -3.11
CA THR A 115 -2.88 7.03 -2.22
C THR A 115 -3.82 7.54 -1.12
N SER A 116 -3.30 8.25 -0.13
CA SER A 116 -4.10 8.73 0.99
C SER A 116 -5.20 9.72 0.60
N GLY A 117 -5.08 10.40 -0.53
CA GLY A 117 -5.85 11.61 -0.77
C GLY A 117 -5.29 12.80 0.02
N ALA A 118 -6.13 13.82 0.22
CA ALA A 118 -5.79 14.99 1.02
C ALA A 118 -5.37 14.62 2.46
N ILE A 119 -4.35 15.32 2.99
CA ILE A 119 -3.91 15.19 4.38
C ILE A 119 -5.04 15.60 5.32
N MET A 120 -5.31 14.77 6.32
CA MET A 120 -6.44 14.92 7.23
C MET A 120 -5.99 15.28 8.65
N PRO A 121 -6.51 16.36 9.25
CA PRO A 121 -6.20 16.70 10.65
C PRO A 121 -6.78 15.68 11.64
N ASN A 122 -7.97 15.14 11.36
CA ASN A 122 -8.68 14.16 12.20
C ASN A 122 -8.96 12.86 11.43
N PRO A 123 -7.96 11.98 11.27
CA PRO A 123 -8.09 10.79 10.41
C PRO A 123 -8.82 9.62 11.08
N ASN A 124 -8.88 9.56 12.41
CA ASN A 124 -9.43 8.42 13.15
C ASN A 124 -10.91 8.18 12.81
N ASP A 125 -11.71 9.25 12.82
CA ASP A 125 -13.15 9.16 12.54
C ASP A 125 -13.44 8.71 11.10
N LEU A 126 -12.55 9.07 10.16
CA LEU A 126 -12.66 8.64 8.77
C LEU A 126 -12.36 7.16 8.61
N LEU A 127 -11.28 6.69 9.24
CA LEU A 127 -10.89 5.28 9.17
C LEU A 127 -11.89 4.37 9.91
N ALA A 128 -12.62 4.90 10.89
CA ALA A 128 -13.70 4.19 11.59
C ALA A 128 -15.05 4.22 10.84
N SER A 129 -15.12 4.86 9.67
CA SER A 129 -16.37 5.00 8.92
C SER A 129 -16.80 3.69 8.24
N SER A 130 -18.11 3.53 8.01
CA SER A 130 -18.66 2.41 7.24
C SER A 130 -18.13 2.33 5.81
N LYS A 131 -17.79 3.47 5.20
CA LYS A 131 -17.15 3.52 3.87
C LYS A 131 -15.78 2.85 3.87
N MET A 132 -15.00 3.01 4.94
CA MET A 132 -13.71 2.32 5.07
C MET A 132 -13.93 0.80 5.13
N THR A 133 -14.88 0.33 5.94
CA THR A 133 -15.24 -1.10 5.98
C THR A 133 -15.68 -1.62 4.62
N ALA A 134 -16.43 -0.84 3.84
CA ALA A 134 -16.89 -1.23 2.51
C ALA A 134 -15.78 -1.24 1.44
N ALA A 135 -14.63 -0.63 1.70
CA ALA A 135 -13.48 -0.63 0.79
C ALA A 135 -12.49 -1.78 1.03
N LEU A 136 -12.68 -2.56 2.10
CA LEU A 136 -11.87 -3.71 2.48
C LEU A 136 -12.59 -5.00 2.14
#